data_AF-A0A7C1ITT0-F1
#
_entry.id   AF-A0A7C1ITT0-F1
#
_cell.length_a   1.000
_cell.length_b   1.000
_cell.length_c   1.000
_cell.angle_alpha   90.00
_cell.angle_beta   90.00
_cell.angle_gamma   90.00
#
_symmetry.space_group_name_H-M   'P 1'
#
loop_
_entity.id
_entity.type
_entity.pdbx_description
1 polymer ?
#
loop_
_entity_poly.entity_id
_entity_poly.type
_entity_poly.pdbx_seq_one_letter_code
_entity_poly.pdbx_strand_id
1 'polypeptide(L)'
;MSQLEAHWDWINHTLKPRYPELVDPYCAALIGYDQISETGKIEGRTLEYVVNAAKSQRAWLFELGMNLLGKLAMHHEEARQAIQLMFADKKADIRVNSLMCLHKSLPTTLTTTLLSKGLADRSVRVRRISIYQAWGLNLSELIPVIEKQVQLERNLGAKAIIELHLALLRDGYALLLDAHNSGNYWLWVATPNGGMRGRSVSQTEIDRRGIQAIVGAKKPSKAKE
;
A
#
# COMPACT_ATOMS: atom_id res chain seq x y z
N MET A 1 2.85 -23.12 -15.66
CA MET A 1 1.67 -23.25 -14.80
C MET A 1 0.98 -21.91 -14.83
N SER A 2 -0.27 -21.89 -15.28
CA SER A 2 -1.06 -20.66 -15.37
C SER A 2 -1.42 -20.15 -13.97
N GLN A 3 -1.72 -18.86 -13.81
CA GLN A 3 -2.21 -18.35 -12.52
C GLN A 3 -3.57 -18.98 -12.18
N LEU A 4 -4.40 -19.30 -13.19
CA LEU A 4 -5.66 -20.01 -12.97
C LEU A 4 -5.47 -21.39 -12.33
N GLU A 5 -4.56 -22.19 -12.86
CA GLU A 5 -4.22 -23.51 -12.31
C GLU A 5 -3.75 -23.39 -10.86
N ALA A 6 -2.87 -22.42 -10.58
CA ALA A 6 -2.32 -22.20 -9.25
C ALA A 6 -3.39 -21.80 -8.21
N HIS A 7 -4.50 -21.19 -8.64
CA HIS A 7 -5.58 -20.74 -7.77
C HIS A 7 -6.78 -21.70 -7.71
N TRP A 8 -6.83 -22.74 -8.55
CA TRP A 8 -8.03 -23.56 -8.76
C TRP A 8 -8.57 -24.21 -7.48
N ASP A 9 -7.70 -24.78 -6.66
CA ASP A 9 -8.08 -25.41 -5.40
C ASP A 9 -8.67 -24.39 -4.42
N TRP A 10 -8.04 -23.22 -4.30
CA TRP A 10 -8.54 -22.15 -3.45
C TRP A 10 -9.88 -21.59 -3.96
N ILE A 11 -10.03 -21.43 -5.28
CA ILE A 11 -11.29 -20.98 -5.88
C ILE A 11 -12.43 -21.95 -5.51
N ASN A 12 -12.24 -23.26 -5.70
CA ASN A 12 -13.30 -24.24 -5.47
C ASN A 12 -13.61 -24.46 -3.99
N HIS A 13 -12.62 -24.44 -3.12
CA HIS A 13 -12.80 -24.77 -1.70
C HIS A 13 -13.00 -23.54 -0.80
N THR A 14 -12.64 -22.33 -1.25
CA THR A 14 -12.72 -21.10 -0.45
C THR A 14 -13.61 -20.03 -1.08
N LEU A 15 -13.35 -19.64 -2.33
CA LEU A 15 -14.07 -18.53 -2.96
C LEU A 15 -15.51 -18.94 -3.32
N LYS A 16 -15.67 -20.01 -4.09
CA LYS A 16 -16.96 -20.46 -4.62
C LYS A 16 -18.01 -20.76 -3.54
N PRO A 17 -17.69 -21.42 -2.41
CA PRO A 17 -18.69 -21.67 -1.37
C PRO A 17 -19.16 -20.41 -0.64
N ARG A 18 -18.34 -19.35 -0.60
CA ARG A 18 -18.63 -18.12 0.16
C ARG A 18 -19.17 -16.99 -0.72
N TYR A 19 -18.68 -16.90 -1.94
CA TYR A 19 -18.92 -15.79 -2.88
C TYR A 19 -18.98 -16.32 -4.33
N PRO A 20 -19.97 -17.15 -4.68
CA PRO A 20 -20.08 -17.74 -6.01
C PRO A 20 -20.14 -16.69 -7.12
N GLU A 21 -20.71 -15.51 -6.83
CA GLU A 21 -20.79 -14.39 -7.77
C GLU A 21 -19.43 -13.77 -8.14
N LEU A 22 -18.38 -14.05 -7.35
CA LEU A 22 -17.03 -13.56 -7.61
C LEU A 22 -16.19 -14.53 -8.42
N VAL A 23 -16.63 -15.78 -8.63
CA VAL A 23 -15.82 -16.80 -9.32
C VAL A 23 -15.52 -16.38 -10.76
N ASP A 24 -16.54 -16.03 -11.53
CA ASP A 24 -16.38 -15.65 -12.94
C ASP A 24 -15.45 -14.43 -13.14
N PRO A 25 -15.64 -13.29 -12.45
CA PRO A 25 -14.73 -12.15 -12.62
C PRO A 25 -13.32 -12.44 -12.08
N TYR A 26 -13.18 -13.30 -11.07
CA TYR A 26 -11.85 -13.71 -10.56
C TYR A 26 -11.11 -14.56 -11.60
N CYS A 27 -11.78 -15.58 -12.17
CA CYS A 27 -11.24 -16.40 -13.24
C CYS A 27 -10.92 -15.57 -14.50
N ALA A 28 -11.81 -14.65 -14.89
CA ALA A 28 -11.59 -13.78 -16.05
C ALA A 28 -10.35 -12.90 -15.90
N ALA A 29 -10.09 -12.37 -14.69
CA ALA A 29 -8.88 -11.59 -14.43
C ALA A 29 -7.60 -12.45 -14.52
N LEU A 30 -7.64 -13.70 -14.00
CA LEU A 30 -6.51 -14.63 -14.12
C LEU A 30 -6.23 -15.00 -15.59
N ILE A 31 -7.26 -15.37 -16.34
CA ILE A 31 -7.14 -15.71 -17.77
C ILE A 31 -6.62 -14.52 -18.57
N GLY A 32 -7.14 -13.31 -18.33
CA GLY A 32 -6.67 -12.10 -18.99
C GLY A 32 -5.20 -11.81 -18.69
N TYR A 33 -4.78 -11.98 -17.44
CA TYR A 33 -3.37 -11.83 -17.05
C TYR A 33 -2.47 -12.89 -17.70
N ASP A 34 -2.87 -14.17 -17.66
CA ASP A 34 -2.10 -15.27 -18.23
C ASP A 34 -1.92 -15.06 -19.75
N GLN A 35 -2.99 -14.70 -20.47
CA GLN A 35 -2.91 -14.42 -21.91
C GLN A 35 -1.98 -13.25 -22.24
N ILE A 36 -2.04 -12.13 -21.49
CA ILE A 36 -1.13 -10.99 -21.71
C ILE A 36 0.32 -11.40 -21.39
N SER A 37 0.53 -12.16 -20.31
CA SER A 37 1.86 -12.59 -19.88
C SER A 37 2.50 -13.56 -20.88
N GLU A 38 1.72 -14.46 -21.48
CA GLU A 38 2.19 -15.43 -22.47
C GLU A 38 2.49 -14.78 -23.83
N THR A 39 1.61 -13.88 -24.29
CA THR A 39 1.74 -13.24 -25.61
C THR A 39 2.64 -12.01 -25.61
N GLY A 40 2.86 -11.40 -24.44
CA GLY A 40 3.52 -10.11 -24.30
C GLY A 40 2.72 -8.94 -24.89
N LYS A 41 1.44 -9.14 -25.22
CA LYS A 41 0.58 -8.16 -25.89
C LYS A 41 -0.75 -8.02 -25.17
N ILE A 42 -1.32 -6.82 -25.24
CA ILE A 42 -2.66 -6.54 -24.75
C ILE A 42 -3.63 -6.59 -25.92
N GLU A 43 -4.45 -7.64 -25.97
CA GLU A 43 -5.39 -7.91 -27.05
C GLU A 43 -6.84 -7.91 -26.56
N GLY A 44 -7.74 -7.29 -27.32
CA GLY A 44 -9.18 -7.29 -27.04
C GLY A 44 -9.51 -6.74 -25.64
N ARG A 45 -10.25 -7.54 -24.85
CA ARG A 45 -10.72 -7.17 -23.50
C ARG A 45 -9.87 -7.74 -22.36
N THR A 46 -8.71 -8.33 -22.66
CA THR A 46 -7.87 -9.02 -21.66
C THR A 46 -7.46 -8.11 -20.50
N LEU A 47 -6.98 -6.90 -20.79
CA LEU A 47 -6.64 -5.91 -19.76
C LEU A 47 -7.87 -5.42 -19.00
N GLU A 48 -9.02 -5.30 -19.68
CA GLU A 48 -10.26 -4.81 -19.09
C GLU A 48 -10.73 -5.71 -17.93
N TYR A 49 -10.58 -7.04 -18.05
CA TYR A 49 -10.91 -7.97 -16.97
C TYR A 49 -10.06 -7.71 -15.71
N VAL A 50 -8.75 -7.50 -15.89
CA VAL A 50 -7.83 -7.20 -14.79
C VAL A 50 -8.14 -5.85 -14.14
N VAL A 51 -8.40 -4.82 -14.96
CA VAL A 51 -8.75 -3.48 -14.49
C VAL A 51 -10.08 -3.49 -13.73
N ASN A 52 -11.10 -4.19 -14.24
CA ASN A 52 -12.39 -4.31 -13.56
C ASN A 52 -12.26 -5.03 -12.21
N ALA A 53 -11.41 -6.06 -12.12
CA ALA A 53 -11.09 -6.69 -10.85
C ALA A 53 -10.42 -5.70 -9.87
N ALA A 54 -9.42 -4.94 -10.33
CA ALA A 54 -8.72 -3.94 -9.52
C ALA A 54 -9.64 -2.79 -9.04
N LYS A 55 -10.68 -2.45 -9.81
CA LYS A 55 -11.69 -1.43 -9.44
C LYS A 55 -12.75 -1.93 -8.46
N SER A 56 -12.80 -3.23 -8.19
CA SER A 56 -13.81 -3.83 -7.32
C SER A 56 -13.73 -3.30 -5.88
N GLN A 57 -14.87 -3.24 -5.20
CA GLN A 57 -14.93 -3.01 -3.75
C GLN A 57 -14.89 -4.32 -2.94
N ARG A 58 -14.92 -5.48 -3.61
CA ARG A 58 -14.88 -6.80 -2.98
C ARG A 58 -13.42 -7.18 -2.75
N ALA A 59 -13.01 -7.34 -1.49
CA ALA A 59 -11.62 -7.53 -1.07
C ALA A 59 -10.87 -8.58 -1.91
N TRP A 60 -11.44 -9.78 -2.08
CA TRP A 60 -10.81 -10.86 -2.86
C TRP A 60 -10.51 -10.49 -4.31
N LEU A 61 -11.44 -9.78 -4.96
CA LEU A 61 -11.29 -9.41 -6.36
C LEU A 61 -10.37 -8.19 -6.52
N PHE A 62 -10.50 -7.23 -5.60
CA PHE A 62 -9.62 -6.06 -5.52
C PHE A 62 -8.15 -6.48 -5.31
N GLU A 63 -7.88 -7.33 -4.32
CA GLU A 63 -6.52 -7.77 -3.98
C GLU A 63 -5.89 -8.56 -5.12
N LEU A 64 -6.65 -9.41 -5.80
CA LEU A 64 -6.18 -10.07 -7.02
C LEU A 64 -5.86 -9.02 -8.10
N GLY A 65 -6.86 -8.20 -8.45
CA GLY A 65 -6.76 -7.27 -9.56
C GLY A 65 -5.62 -6.26 -9.40
N MET A 66 -5.41 -5.70 -8.20
CA MET A 66 -4.30 -4.77 -7.95
C MET A 66 -2.93 -5.43 -8.15
N ASN A 67 -2.79 -6.68 -7.71
CA ASN A 67 -1.53 -7.43 -7.85
C ASN A 67 -1.24 -7.76 -9.31
N LEU A 68 -2.25 -8.23 -10.05
CA LEU A 68 -2.12 -8.54 -11.47
C LEU A 68 -1.86 -7.28 -12.30
N LEU A 69 -2.63 -6.19 -12.07
CA LEU A 69 -2.47 -4.93 -12.79
C LEU A 69 -1.10 -4.28 -12.54
N GLY A 70 -0.62 -4.31 -11.29
CA GLY A 70 0.73 -3.84 -10.95
C GLY A 70 1.79 -4.61 -11.75
N LYS A 71 1.76 -5.94 -11.71
CA LYS A 71 2.69 -6.79 -12.48
C LYS A 71 2.67 -6.47 -13.98
N LEU A 72 1.49 -6.30 -14.59
CA LEU A 72 1.40 -5.91 -16.00
C LEU A 72 1.98 -4.51 -16.25
N ALA A 73 1.73 -3.56 -15.36
CA ALA A 73 2.24 -2.20 -15.47
C ALA A 73 3.78 -2.09 -15.38
N MET A 74 4.48 -3.14 -14.93
CA MET A 74 5.95 -3.23 -15.04
C MET A 74 6.42 -3.20 -16.50
N HIS A 75 5.67 -3.84 -17.41
CA HIS A 75 6.13 -4.13 -18.76
C HIS A 75 5.26 -3.48 -19.84
N HIS A 76 4.01 -3.11 -19.52
CA HIS A 76 3.05 -2.60 -20.48
C HIS A 76 2.62 -1.16 -20.17
N GLU A 77 2.67 -0.30 -21.17
CA GLU A 77 2.29 1.12 -21.04
C GLU A 77 0.79 1.28 -20.85
N GLU A 78 -0.01 0.47 -21.53
CA GLU A 78 -1.47 0.47 -21.45
C GLU A 78 -1.95 0.14 -20.03
N ALA A 79 -1.25 -0.76 -19.32
CA ALA A 79 -1.55 -1.06 -17.92
C ALA A 79 -1.20 0.13 -17.00
N ARG A 80 -0.10 0.85 -17.26
CA ARG A 80 0.24 2.09 -16.54
C ARG A 80 -0.80 3.19 -16.78
N GLN A 81 -1.25 3.35 -18.02
CA GLN A 81 -2.33 4.26 -18.38
C GLN A 81 -3.64 3.89 -17.69
N ALA A 82 -3.96 2.59 -17.58
CA ALA A 82 -5.13 2.14 -16.85
C ALA A 82 -5.07 2.53 -15.35
N ILE A 83 -3.91 2.40 -14.70
CA ILE A 83 -3.70 2.87 -13.31
C ILE A 83 -3.92 4.39 -13.22
N GLN A 84 -3.37 5.17 -14.16
CA GLN A 84 -3.58 6.62 -14.19
C GLN A 84 -5.06 7.00 -14.36
N LEU A 85 -5.78 6.30 -15.23
CA LEU A 85 -7.22 6.50 -15.46
C LEU A 85 -8.03 6.14 -14.21
N MET A 86 -7.69 5.05 -13.51
CA MET A 86 -8.30 4.71 -12.22
C MET A 86 -8.04 5.81 -11.17
N PHE A 87 -6.84 6.38 -11.14
CA PHE A 87 -6.52 7.49 -10.23
C PHE A 87 -7.29 8.77 -10.57
N ALA A 88 -7.72 8.95 -11.82
CA ALA A 88 -8.57 10.08 -12.21
C ALA A 88 -10.08 9.85 -11.92
N ASP A 89 -10.48 8.68 -11.40
CA ASP A 89 -11.89 8.35 -11.19
C ASP A 89 -12.55 9.25 -10.12
N LYS A 90 -13.83 9.58 -10.34
CA LYS A 90 -14.62 10.38 -9.40
C LYS A 90 -14.74 9.73 -8.03
N LYS A 91 -14.78 8.39 -7.96
CA LYS A 91 -14.93 7.60 -6.73
C LYS A 91 -13.61 7.46 -6.00
N ALA A 92 -13.58 7.86 -4.72
CA ALA A 92 -12.37 7.79 -3.91
C ALA A 92 -11.82 6.37 -3.75
N ASP A 93 -12.68 5.36 -3.70
CA ASP A 93 -12.26 3.95 -3.56
C ASP A 93 -11.48 3.47 -4.78
N ILE A 94 -11.89 3.86 -5.99
CA ILE A 94 -11.15 3.50 -7.21
C ILE A 94 -9.78 4.20 -7.23
N ARG A 95 -9.72 5.47 -6.78
CA ARG A 95 -8.43 6.17 -6.64
C ARG A 95 -7.53 5.50 -5.61
N VAL A 96 -8.07 5.10 -4.46
CA VAL A 96 -7.32 4.29 -3.47
C VAL A 96 -6.80 3.02 -4.10
N ASN A 97 -7.65 2.27 -4.81
CA ASN A 97 -7.25 1.01 -5.44
C ASN A 97 -6.13 1.23 -6.47
N SER A 98 -6.15 2.32 -7.22
CA SER A 98 -5.07 2.65 -8.17
C SER A 98 -3.72 2.87 -7.47
N LEU A 99 -3.72 3.51 -6.29
CA LEU A 99 -2.49 3.68 -5.49
C LEU A 99 -1.99 2.34 -4.93
N MET A 100 -2.89 1.40 -4.65
CA MET A 100 -2.54 0.06 -4.18
C MET A 100 -1.98 -0.83 -5.30
N CYS A 101 -2.09 -0.43 -6.56
CA CYS A 101 -1.42 -1.10 -7.68
C CYS A 101 0.08 -0.73 -7.79
N LEU A 102 0.53 0.30 -7.04
CA LEU A 102 1.91 0.77 -7.10
C LEU A 102 2.86 -0.19 -6.38
N HIS A 103 4.02 -0.45 -6.98
CA HIS A 103 5.06 -1.28 -6.37
C HIS A 103 6.46 -0.79 -6.79
N LYS A 104 7.50 -1.28 -6.09
CA LYS A 104 8.90 -0.87 -6.30
C LYS A 104 9.44 -1.04 -7.72
N SER A 105 8.89 -1.98 -8.49
CA SER A 105 9.31 -2.24 -9.87
C SER A 105 8.63 -1.36 -10.93
N LEU A 106 7.72 -0.45 -10.55
CA LEU A 106 7.12 0.49 -11.50
C LEU A 106 8.06 1.66 -11.76
N PRO A 107 7.95 2.37 -12.91
CA PRO A 107 8.70 3.59 -13.14
C PRO A 107 8.53 4.60 -12.00
N THR A 108 9.63 5.02 -11.38
CA THR A 108 9.61 5.95 -10.25
C THR A 108 8.84 7.23 -10.57
N THR A 109 8.94 7.72 -11.80
CA THR A 109 8.22 8.92 -12.27
C THR A 109 6.70 8.77 -12.21
N LEU A 110 6.16 7.62 -12.62
CA LEU A 110 4.73 7.33 -12.52
C LEU A 110 4.30 7.30 -11.04
N THR A 111 5.04 6.53 -10.24
CA THR A 111 4.74 6.31 -8.81
C THR A 111 4.75 7.62 -8.02
N THR A 112 5.83 8.41 -8.13
CA THR A 112 5.96 9.69 -7.41
C THR A 112 4.94 10.72 -7.88
N THR A 113 4.60 10.74 -9.17
CA THR A 113 3.56 11.63 -9.71
C THR A 113 2.20 11.32 -9.10
N LEU A 114 1.79 10.04 -9.09
CA LEU A 114 0.49 9.63 -8.57
C LEU A 114 0.40 9.84 -7.05
N LEU A 115 1.46 9.51 -6.30
CA LEU A 115 1.50 9.72 -4.86
C LEU A 115 1.51 11.21 -4.48
N SER A 116 2.25 12.05 -5.21
CA SER A 116 2.22 13.51 -5.00
C SER A 116 0.83 14.08 -5.20
N LYS A 117 0.12 13.66 -6.26
CA LYS A 117 -1.28 14.06 -6.48
C LYS A 117 -2.20 13.50 -5.39
N GLY A 118 -1.96 12.27 -4.96
CA GLY A 118 -2.75 11.60 -3.93
C GLY A 118 -2.63 12.25 -2.56
N LEU A 119 -1.44 12.78 -2.20
CA LEU A 119 -1.23 13.57 -0.99
C LEU A 119 -2.07 14.85 -0.97
N ALA A 120 -2.35 15.45 -2.13
CA ALA A 120 -3.20 16.63 -2.27
C ALA A 120 -4.68 16.30 -2.59
N ASP A 121 -5.08 15.01 -2.56
CA ASP A 121 -6.42 14.59 -2.95
C ASP A 121 -7.49 15.15 -1.98
N ARG A 122 -8.67 15.47 -2.51
CA ARG A 122 -9.82 15.94 -1.71
C ARG A 122 -10.28 14.93 -0.64
N SER A 123 -10.11 13.64 -0.89
CA SER A 123 -10.52 12.56 0.03
C SER A 123 -9.43 12.27 1.05
N VAL A 124 -9.80 12.36 2.34
CA VAL A 124 -8.94 11.96 3.48
C VAL A 124 -8.38 10.55 3.30
N ARG A 125 -9.21 9.62 2.80
CA ARG A 125 -8.80 8.22 2.59
C ARG A 125 -7.67 8.12 1.55
N VAL A 126 -7.77 8.84 0.44
CA VAL A 126 -6.74 8.84 -0.61
C VAL A 126 -5.43 9.44 -0.08
N ARG A 127 -5.50 10.55 0.66
CA ARG A 127 -4.30 11.16 1.26
C ARG A 127 -3.58 10.21 2.21
N ARG A 128 -4.32 9.53 3.09
CA ARG A 128 -3.78 8.52 4.03
C ARG A 128 -3.12 7.35 3.32
N ILE A 129 -3.74 6.84 2.25
CA ILE A 129 -3.16 5.73 1.47
C ILE A 129 -1.92 6.20 0.71
N SER A 130 -1.91 7.43 0.20
CA SER A 130 -0.77 7.99 -0.52
C SER A 130 0.48 8.06 0.36
N ILE A 131 0.36 8.54 1.60
CA ILE A 131 1.50 8.57 2.50
C ILE A 131 1.94 7.16 2.93
N TYR A 132 0.98 6.25 3.18
CA TYR A 132 1.29 4.85 3.49
C TYR A 132 2.09 4.19 2.38
N GLN A 133 1.70 4.40 1.12
CA GLN A 133 2.41 3.89 -0.05
C GLN A 133 3.77 4.56 -0.26
N ALA A 134 3.87 5.88 -0.08
CA ALA A 134 5.16 6.59 -0.18
C ALA A 134 6.18 6.04 0.84
N TRP A 135 5.73 5.78 2.07
CA TRP A 135 6.54 5.12 3.09
C TRP A 135 6.89 3.66 2.72
N GLY A 136 5.89 2.85 2.36
CA GLY A 136 6.10 1.44 2.03
C GLY A 136 7.00 1.21 0.82
N LEU A 137 7.05 2.17 -0.10
CA LEU A 137 7.94 2.18 -1.27
C LEU A 137 9.27 2.92 -1.03
N ASN A 138 9.49 3.46 0.17
CA ASN A 138 10.70 4.18 0.56
C ASN A 138 11.04 5.38 -0.35
N LEU A 139 10.04 6.17 -0.74
CA LEU A 139 10.19 7.28 -1.68
C LEU A 139 10.56 8.58 -0.95
N SER A 140 11.80 8.65 -0.49
CA SER A 140 12.33 9.79 0.26
C SER A 140 12.25 11.13 -0.51
N GLU A 141 12.22 11.10 -1.85
CA GLU A 141 12.06 12.30 -2.67
C GLU A 141 10.70 13.00 -2.48
N LEU A 142 9.70 12.32 -1.90
CA LEU A 142 8.40 12.89 -1.60
C LEU A 142 8.35 13.65 -0.27
N ILE A 143 9.40 13.58 0.57
CA ILE A 143 9.43 14.22 1.90
C ILE A 143 9.01 15.71 1.84
N PRO A 144 9.53 16.56 0.93
CA PRO A 144 9.11 17.97 0.88
C PRO A 144 7.62 18.16 0.56
N VAL A 145 7.05 17.29 -0.29
CA VAL A 145 5.63 17.32 -0.65
C VAL A 145 4.77 16.91 0.55
N ILE A 146 5.21 15.90 1.30
CA ILE A 146 4.54 15.40 2.49
C ILE A 146 4.57 16.45 3.60
N GLU A 147 5.72 17.08 3.86
CA GLU A 147 5.86 18.16 4.85
C GLU A 147 4.92 19.32 4.55
N LYS A 148 4.85 19.75 3.28
CA LYS A 148 3.88 20.75 2.84
C LYS A 148 2.44 20.32 3.12
N GLN A 149 2.11 19.06 2.85
CA GLN A 149 0.76 18.54 3.09
C GLN A 149 0.40 18.49 4.58
N VAL A 150 1.35 18.19 5.48
CA VAL A 150 1.14 18.22 6.94
C VAL A 150 0.72 19.62 7.42
N GLN A 151 1.32 20.66 6.85
CA GLN A 151 0.97 22.05 7.19
C GLN A 151 -0.44 22.43 6.72
N LEU A 152 -0.91 21.85 5.62
CA LEU A 152 -2.22 22.13 5.03
C LEU A 152 -3.35 21.24 5.56
N GLU A 153 -3.01 20.10 6.19
CA GLU A 153 -4.00 19.12 6.63
C GLU A 153 -4.83 19.64 7.81
N ARG A 154 -6.15 19.71 7.59
CA ARG A 154 -7.12 20.16 8.59
C ARG A 154 -7.74 18.99 9.36
N ASN A 155 -7.77 17.81 8.78
CA ASN A 155 -8.28 16.62 9.46
C ASN A 155 -7.21 16.07 10.41
N LEU A 156 -7.41 16.21 11.72
CA LEU A 156 -6.44 15.82 12.74
C LEU A 156 -6.03 14.34 12.66
N GLY A 157 -6.98 13.44 12.39
CA GLY A 157 -6.70 12.01 12.24
C GLY A 157 -5.85 11.70 11.00
N ALA A 158 -6.09 12.39 9.89
CA ALA A 158 -5.24 12.31 8.70
C ALA A 158 -3.86 12.88 8.97
N LYS A 159 -3.78 14.04 9.63
CA LYS A 159 -2.54 14.72 9.97
C LYS A 159 -1.63 13.82 10.82
N ALA A 160 -2.15 13.24 11.89
CA ALA A 160 -1.41 12.31 12.75
C ALA A 160 -0.85 11.10 11.98
N ILE A 161 -1.62 10.57 11.02
CA ILE A 161 -1.17 9.45 10.18
C ILE A 161 -0.09 9.89 9.19
N ILE A 162 -0.22 11.08 8.61
CA ILE A 162 0.78 11.64 7.70
C ILE A 162 2.08 11.90 8.46
N GLU A 163 2.01 12.51 9.64
CA GLU A 163 3.16 12.78 10.51
C GLU A 163 3.87 11.49 10.95
N LEU A 164 3.12 10.46 11.35
CA LEU A 164 3.67 9.14 11.68
C LEU A 164 4.49 8.56 10.53
N HIS A 165 3.91 8.50 9.33
CA HIS A 165 4.58 7.88 8.18
C HIS A 165 5.70 8.77 7.61
N LEU A 166 5.58 10.09 7.73
CA LEU A 166 6.68 11.02 7.42
C LEU A 166 7.88 10.76 8.32
N ALA A 167 7.68 10.64 9.63
CA ALA A 167 8.75 10.33 10.58
C ALA A 167 9.35 8.94 10.29
N LEU A 168 8.53 7.93 10.00
CA LEU A 168 9.03 6.61 9.61
C LEU A 168 9.84 6.63 8.30
N LEU A 169 9.45 7.44 7.32
CA LEU A 169 10.16 7.58 6.05
C LEU A 169 11.47 8.37 6.19
N ARG A 170 11.47 9.43 7.01
CA ARG A 170 12.63 10.33 7.18
C ARG A 170 13.64 9.79 8.19
N ASP A 171 13.15 9.33 9.34
CA ASP A 171 13.95 9.04 10.52
C ASP A 171 14.04 7.53 10.80
N GLY A 172 13.24 6.71 10.12
CA GLY A 172 13.14 5.26 10.36
C GLY A 172 12.36 4.90 11.62
N TYR A 173 11.89 5.89 12.39
CA TYR A 173 11.09 5.72 13.59
C TYR A 173 10.16 6.92 13.81
N ALA A 174 9.13 6.72 14.63
CA ALA A 174 8.25 7.80 15.10
C ALA A 174 8.01 7.64 16.59
N LEU A 175 8.11 8.75 17.33
CA LEU A 175 7.85 8.80 18.76
C LEU A 175 6.57 9.62 18.99
N LEU A 176 5.54 8.98 19.54
CA LEU A 176 4.25 9.60 19.82
C LEU A 176 3.98 9.55 21.32
N LEU A 177 3.30 10.55 21.89
CA LEU A 177 2.90 10.49 23.30
C LEU A 177 1.95 9.31 23.53
N ASP A 178 2.17 8.56 24.60
CA ASP A 178 1.28 7.47 25.01
C ASP A 178 0.03 8.05 25.65
N ALA A 179 -1.11 7.93 24.97
CA ALA A 179 -2.39 8.44 25.46
C ALA A 179 -2.85 7.81 26.77
N HIS A 180 -2.30 6.64 27.14
CA HIS A 180 -2.67 5.91 28.34
C HIS A 180 -1.69 6.11 29.50
N ASN A 181 -0.52 6.72 29.26
CA ASN A 181 0.49 6.92 30.29
C ASN A 181 1.30 8.20 30.02
N SER A 182 0.99 9.25 30.78
CA SER A 182 1.53 10.61 30.61
C SER A 182 3.05 10.77 30.85
N GLY A 183 3.78 9.69 31.14
CA GLY A 183 5.25 9.67 31.21
C GLY A 183 5.94 8.83 30.14
N ASN A 184 5.16 8.20 29.24
CA ASN A 184 5.67 7.29 28.23
C ASN A 184 5.37 7.77 26.81
N TYR A 185 6.13 7.21 25.88
CA TYR A 185 5.94 7.37 24.46
C TYR A 185 5.68 6.03 23.81
N TRP A 186 4.86 6.03 22.78
CA TRP A 186 4.77 4.93 21.84
C TRP A 186 5.79 5.12 20.71
N LEU A 187 6.77 4.22 20.66
CA LEU A 187 7.80 4.20 19.62
C LEU A 187 7.40 3.22 18.52
N TRP A 188 7.23 3.73 17.30
CA TRP A 188 7.14 2.96 16.07
C TRP A 188 8.49 2.93 15.38
N VAL A 189 8.94 1.75 14.92
CA VAL A 189 10.19 1.58 14.17
C VAL A 189 9.89 0.87 12.87
N ALA A 190 10.36 1.41 11.74
CA ALA A 190 10.28 0.75 10.44
C ALA A 190 11.12 -0.53 10.45
N THR A 191 10.59 -1.60 9.86
CA THR A 191 11.29 -2.89 9.75
C THR A 191 11.85 -3.08 8.34
N PRO A 192 12.96 -3.83 8.17
CA PRO A 192 13.58 -4.04 6.86
C PRO A 192 12.65 -4.69 5.81
N ASN A 193 11.58 -5.36 6.24
CA ASN A 193 10.60 -6.01 5.37
C ASN A 193 9.39 -5.11 5.04
N GLY A 194 9.47 -3.80 5.25
CA GLY A 194 8.38 -2.85 4.91
C GLY A 194 7.22 -2.84 5.90
N GLY A 195 7.43 -3.34 7.12
CA GLY A 195 6.48 -3.25 8.22
C GLY A 195 6.89 -2.19 9.25
N MET A 196 6.16 -2.15 10.36
CA MET A 196 6.53 -1.36 11.52
C MET A 196 6.31 -2.15 12.80
N ARG A 197 7.15 -1.93 13.80
CA ARG A 197 7.00 -2.50 15.15
C ARG A 197 6.80 -1.39 16.17
N GLY A 198 5.85 -1.59 17.07
CA GLY A 198 5.54 -0.65 18.16
C GLY A 198 6.02 -1.17 19.51
N ARG A 199 6.46 -0.26 20.40
CA ARG A 199 6.60 -0.53 21.84
C ARG A 199 6.46 0.77 22.65
N SER A 200 5.96 0.67 23.88
CA SER A 200 6.01 1.78 24.83
C SER A 200 7.44 1.94 25.38
N VAL A 201 7.92 3.17 25.51
CA VAL A 201 9.23 3.55 26.05
C VAL A 201 9.08 4.74 26.99
N SER A 202 9.79 4.74 28.12
CA SER A 202 9.74 5.87 29.06
C SER A 202 10.79 6.94 28.70
N GLN A 203 10.56 8.17 29.15
CA GLN A 203 11.57 9.24 29.03
C GLN A 203 12.91 8.82 29.66
N THR A 204 12.89 8.20 30.84
CA THR A 204 14.10 7.70 31.52
C THR A 204 14.88 6.67 30.69
N GLU A 205 14.18 5.80 29.95
CA GLU A 205 14.86 4.85 29.07
C GLU A 205 15.54 5.59 27.91
N ILE A 206 14.86 6.57 27.32
CA ILE A 206 15.40 7.42 26.23
C ILE A 206 16.62 8.19 26.73
N ASP A 207 16.55 8.83 27.90
CA ASP A 207 17.64 9.61 28.48
C ASP A 207 18.87 8.74 28.77
N ARG A 208 18.64 7.53 29.32
CA ARG A 208 19.72 6.61 29.68
C ARG A 208 20.41 5.98 28.49
N ARG A 209 19.65 5.60 27.45
CA ARG A 209 20.17 4.77 26.33
C ARG A 209 20.39 5.54 25.04
N GLY A 210 19.68 6.65 24.86
CA GLY A 210 19.53 7.33 23.56
C GLY A 210 18.55 6.61 22.64
N ILE A 211 17.79 7.38 21.85
CA ILE A 211 16.77 6.86 20.95
C ILE A 211 17.35 5.90 19.89
N GLN A 212 18.55 6.19 19.38
CA GLN A 212 19.20 5.37 18.37
C GLN A 212 19.53 3.96 18.87
N ALA A 213 20.01 3.84 20.11
CA ALA A 213 20.30 2.53 20.72
C ALA A 213 19.02 1.71 20.97
N ILE A 214 17.90 2.39 21.24
CA ILE A 214 16.58 1.77 21.39
C ILE A 214 16.07 1.25 20.04
N VAL A 215 16.14 2.07 19.00
CA VAL A 215 15.69 1.74 17.64
C VAL A 215 16.48 0.56 17.06
N GLY A 216 17.80 0.56 17.25
CA GLY A 216 18.71 -0.51 16.80
C GLY A 216 18.64 -1.82 17.60
N ALA A 217 17.97 -1.84 18.76
CA ALA A 217 17.88 -3.04 19.57
C ALA A 217 17.01 -4.11 18.89
N LYS A 218 17.56 -5.32 18.73
CA LYS A 218 16.76 -6.49 18.32
C LYS A 218 15.72 -6.78 19.41
N LYS A 219 14.51 -7.15 18.99
CA LYS A 219 13.48 -7.58 19.94
C LYS A 219 14.05 -8.79 20.70
N PRO A 220 14.03 -8.82 22.05
CA PRO A 220 14.44 -10.01 22.76
C PRO A 220 13.56 -11.16 22.25
N SER A 221 14.21 -12.22 21.78
CA SER A 221 13.52 -13.47 21.44
C SER A 221 12.71 -13.84 22.67
N LYS A 222 11.38 -13.98 22.55
CA LYS A 222 10.61 -14.61 23.63
C LYS A 222 11.22 -15.99 23.79
N ALA A 223 11.91 -16.22 24.91
CA ALA A 223 12.28 -17.57 25.30
C ALA A 223 10.97 -18.37 25.27
N LYS A 224 10.94 -19.45 24.49
CA LYS A 224 9.85 -20.42 24.58
C LYS A 224 9.98 -21.03 25.97
N GLU A 225 9.12 -20.63 26.88
CA GLU A 225 8.78 -21.42 28.07
C GLU A 225 7.96 -22.64 27.64
#